data_AF-W6YTG3-F1
#
_entry.id   AF-W6YTG3-F1
#
_cell.length_a   1.000
_cell.length_b   1.000
_cell.length_c   1.000
_cell.angle_alpha   90.00
_cell.angle_beta   90.00
_cell.angle_gamma   90.00
#
_symmetry.space_group_name_H-M   'P 1'
#
loop_
_entity.id
_entity.type
_entity.pdbx_description
1 polymer ?
#
loop_
_entity_poly.entity_id
_entity_poly.type
_entity_poly.pdbx_seq_one_letter_code
_entity_poly.pdbx_strand_id
1 'polypeptide(L)'
;MSHDDADLFSVSSFVRATMVNGSIQRLRSYPSTTEEPFDFTIWEAARATSAAPTFFAPIKFPNGMDFRDSGFGANNPIFELINEIRKEFPTKDISTIVSLGTGVSSSMKLGRGLVSVAEAYSKIAMNTKKTAESFEAQYSHQQGIYRHKYFHFNPTNGLQGVGLDE
;
A
#
# COMPACT_ATOMS: atom_id res chain seq x y z
N MET A 1 -6.89 6.90 -39.40
CA MET A 1 -7.10 7.34 -38.01
C MET A 1 -7.94 6.29 -37.32
N SER A 2 -7.30 5.24 -36.81
CA SER A 2 -7.88 4.33 -35.82
C SER A 2 -7.41 4.83 -34.47
N HIS A 3 -8.28 5.52 -33.73
CA HIS A 3 -8.09 5.63 -32.30
C HIS A 3 -8.66 4.34 -31.73
N ASP A 4 -7.77 3.51 -31.18
CA ASP A 4 -8.13 2.27 -30.50
C ASP A 4 -9.00 2.62 -29.29
N ASP A 5 -10.29 2.28 -29.36
CA ASP A 5 -11.25 2.36 -28.26
C ASP A 5 -10.90 1.41 -27.08
N ALA A 6 -9.80 0.66 -27.17
CA ALA A 6 -9.33 -0.27 -26.14
C ALA A 6 -8.72 0.42 -24.90
N ASP A 7 -8.36 1.69 -25.00
CA ASP A 7 -7.72 2.44 -23.90
C ASP A 7 -8.69 3.01 -22.87
N LEU A 8 -10.01 2.87 -23.07
CA LEU A 8 -11.01 3.54 -22.23
C LEU A 8 -11.14 2.93 -20.82
N PHE A 9 -10.57 1.75 -20.55
CA PHE A 9 -10.69 1.05 -19.26
C PHE A 9 -9.40 0.34 -18.80
N SER A 10 -8.23 0.80 -19.22
CA SER A 10 -6.97 0.29 -18.68
C SER A 10 -6.78 0.75 -17.22
N VAL A 11 -6.80 -0.19 -16.28
CA VAL A 11 -6.52 0.07 -14.87
C VAL A 11 -5.04 -0.19 -14.58
N SER A 12 -4.29 0.90 -14.41
CA SER A 12 -2.91 0.83 -13.92
C SER A 12 -2.90 0.54 -12.42
N SER A 13 -2.33 -0.59 -12.04
CA SER A 13 -2.25 -1.03 -10.66
C SER A 13 -0.81 -1.38 -10.29
N PHE A 14 -0.45 -1.15 -9.04
CA PHE A 14 0.78 -1.65 -8.48
C PHE A 14 0.61 -2.02 -7.01
N VAL A 15 1.40 -2.97 -6.55
CA VAL A 15 1.58 -3.25 -5.13
C VAL A 15 3.05 -3.07 -4.77
N ARG A 16 3.29 -2.75 -3.50
CA ARG A 16 4.65 -2.69 -2.95
C ARG A 16 4.99 -4.01 -2.27
N ALA A 17 6.15 -4.55 -2.59
CA ALA A 17 6.77 -5.64 -1.87
C ALA A 17 8.20 -5.27 -1.49
N THR A 18 8.72 -5.88 -0.44
CA THR A 18 10.09 -5.66 0.01
C THR A 18 10.86 -6.96 -0.14
N MET A 19 11.97 -6.92 -0.87
CA MET A 19 12.91 -8.02 -0.95
C MET A 19 13.52 -8.28 0.43
N VAL A 20 13.94 -9.51 0.71
CA VAL A 20 14.55 -9.88 2.01
C VAL A 20 15.81 -9.05 2.32
N ASN A 21 16.53 -8.59 1.30
CA ASN A 21 17.69 -7.69 1.46
C ASN A 21 17.32 -6.24 1.85
N GLY A 22 16.03 -5.91 1.92
CA GLY A 22 15.52 -4.59 2.28
C GLY A 22 15.15 -3.68 1.09
N SER A 23 15.49 -4.06 -0.14
CA SER A 23 15.12 -3.29 -1.33
C SER A 23 13.61 -3.33 -1.56
N ILE A 24 13.06 -2.19 -1.98
CA ILE A 24 11.63 -2.05 -2.29
C ILE A 24 11.44 -2.32 -3.77
N GLN A 25 10.46 -3.17 -4.09
CA GLN A 25 10.01 -3.44 -5.45
C GLN A 25 8.55 -3.05 -5.59
N ARG A 26 8.21 -2.33 -6.66
CA ARG A 26 6.82 -2.18 -7.09
C ARG A 26 6.53 -3.25 -8.14
N LEU A 27 5.49 -4.04 -7.89
CA LEU A 27 4.98 -5.05 -8.82
C LEU A 27 3.79 -4.42 -9.54
N ARG A 28 3.94 -4.12 -10.84
CA ARG A 28 3.04 -3.27 -11.63
C ARG A 28 2.31 -4.05 -12.72
N SER A 29 1.10 -3.64 -13.06
CA SER A 29 0.37 -4.13 -14.25
C SER A 29 0.71 -3.36 -15.53
N TYR A 30 1.66 -2.42 -15.46
CA TYR A 30 2.09 -1.54 -16.56
C TYR A 30 3.62 -1.41 -16.57
N PRO A 31 4.24 -1.12 -17.73
CA PRO A 31 5.68 -0.97 -17.84
C PRO A 31 6.17 0.26 -17.06
N SER A 32 7.37 0.18 -16.49
CA SER A 32 8.06 1.35 -15.93
C SER A 32 9.00 1.94 -16.98
N THR A 33 9.12 3.26 -16.97
CA THR A 33 10.06 4.03 -17.80
C THR A 33 11.49 3.99 -17.25
N THR A 34 11.70 3.47 -16.04
CA THR A 34 12.94 3.62 -15.27
C THR A 34 13.37 2.37 -14.51
N GLU A 35 12.50 1.37 -14.39
CA GLU A 35 12.74 0.11 -13.71
C GLU A 35 12.51 -1.03 -14.69
N GLU A 36 13.37 -2.05 -14.65
CA GLU A 36 13.22 -3.22 -15.49
C GLU A 36 11.90 -3.96 -15.20
N PRO A 37 11.27 -4.55 -16.23
CA PRO A 37 10.10 -5.40 -16.03
C PRO A 37 10.42 -6.54 -15.06
N PHE A 38 9.46 -6.84 -14.20
CA PHE A 38 9.55 -7.94 -13.26
C PHE A 38 8.42 -8.92 -13.56
N ASP A 39 8.76 -10.16 -13.90
CA ASP A 39 7.77 -11.20 -14.18
C ASP A 39 7.19 -11.76 -12.88
N PHE A 40 5.86 -11.74 -12.79
CA PHE A 40 5.11 -12.30 -11.69
C PHE A 40 3.69 -12.64 -12.13
N THR A 41 3.08 -13.57 -11.41
CA THR A 41 1.64 -13.83 -11.47
C THR A 41 0.91 -13.03 -10.39
N ILE A 42 -0.37 -12.73 -10.60
CA ILE A 42 -1.16 -11.91 -9.67
C ILE A 42 -1.12 -12.46 -8.23
N TRP A 43 -1.15 -13.78 -8.06
CA TRP A 43 -1.12 -14.40 -6.73
C TRP A 43 0.24 -14.26 -6.05
N GLU A 44 1.35 -14.23 -6.81
CA GLU A 44 2.69 -13.99 -6.25
C GLU A 44 2.81 -12.56 -5.75
N ALA A 45 2.31 -11.58 -6.52
CA ALA A 45 2.28 -10.19 -6.07
C ALA A 45 1.40 -9.98 -4.84
N ALA A 46 0.20 -10.59 -4.82
CA ALA A 46 -0.70 -10.55 -3.68
C ALA A 46 -0.03 -11.17 -2.43
N ARG A 47 0.60 -12.34 -2.58
CA ARG A 47 1.30 -13.01 -1.48
C ARG A 47 2.53 -12.24 -1.01
N ALA A 48 3.27 -11.61 -1.92
CA ALA A 48 4.44 -10.80 -1.59
C ALA A 48 4.06 -9.59 -0.74
N THR A 49 2.99 -8.87 -1.12
CA THR A 49 2.54 -7.68 -0.38
C THR A 49 1.84 -8.03 0.93
N SER A 50 1.21 -9.20 1.04
CA SER A 50 0.49 -9.63 2.26
C SER A 50 1.34 -10.43 3.25
N ALA A 51 2.58 -10.79 2.91
CA ALA A 51 3.46 -11.59 3.76
C ALA A 51 4.06 -10.75 4.91
N ALA A 52 3.20 -10.27 5.81
CA ALA A 52 3.54 -9.47 6.97
C ALA A 52 4.59 -10.19 7.84
N PRO A 53 5.74 -9.54 8.14
CA PRO A 53 6.70 -10.07 9.08
C PRO A 53 6.02 -10.39 10.40
N THR A 54 6.42 -11.48 11.05
CA THR A 54 5.81 -12.08 12.27
C THR A 54 4.56 -12.95 12.05
N PHE A 55 3.88 -12.85 10.91
CA PHE A 55 2.66 -13.64 10.61
C PHE A 55 2.90 -14.71 9.55
N PHE A 56 3.57 -14.33 8.46
CA PHE A 56 3.71 -15.18 7.29
C PHE A 56 5.18 -15.31 6.87
N ALA A 57 5.54 -16.48 6.38
CA ALA A 57 6.84 -16.68 5.74
C ALA A 57 6.93 -15.86 4.44
N PRO A 58 8.12 -15.32 4.11
CA PRO A 58 8.38 -14.72 2.80
C PRO A 58 8.02 -15.67 1.66
N ILE A 59 7.66 -15.11 0.52
CA ILE A 59 7.45 -15.85 -0.73
C ILE A 59 8.73 -15.85 -1.55
N LYS A 60 9.09 -17.02 -2.07
CA LYS A 60 10.18 -17.19 -3.02
C LYS A 60 9.65 -17.23 -4.44
N PHE A 61 10.12 -16.33 -5.28
CA PHE A 61 9.75 -16.27 -6.69
C PHE A 61 10.59 -17.26 -7.51
N PRO A 62 10.13 -17.69 -8.70
CA PRO A 62 10.85 -18.64 -9.55
C PRO A 62 12.26 -18.16 -9.95
N ASN A 63 12.46 -16.85 -10.05
CA ASN A 63 13.76 -16.22 -10.32
C ASN A 63 14.72 -16.22 -9.11
N GLY A 64 14.33 -16.83 -7.99
CA GLY A 64 15.16 -17.01 -6.80
C GLY A 64 15.13 -15.84 -5.82
N MET A 65 14.38 -14.78 -6.09
CA MET A 65 14.22 -13.65 -5.18
C MET A 65 13.13 -13.90 -4.14
N ASP A 66 13.42 -13.50 -2.89
CA ASP A 66 12.49 -13.65 -1.77
C ASP A 66 11.88 -12.30 -1.40
N PHE A 67 10.55 -12.27 -1.30
CA PHE A 67 9.77 -11.08 -0.97
C PHE A 67 8.93 -11.27 0.28
N ARG A 68 8.69 -10.16 0.97
CA ARG A 68 7.79 -10.03 2.10
C ARG A 68 7.05 -8.70 2.02
N ASP A 69 6.05 -8.55 2.88
CA ASP A 69 5.41 -7.26 3.06
C ASP A 69 6.45 -6.24 3.56
N SER A 70 6.25 -5.00 3.15
CA SER A 70 6.92 -3.82 3.67
C SER A 70 6.81 -3.63 5.19
N GLY A 71 5.89 -4.34 5.85
CA GLY A 71 5.80 -4.41 7.31
C GLY A 71 5.34 -3.09 7.93
N PHE A 72 5.82 -2.75 9.13
CA PHE A 72 5.31 -1.63 9.95
C PHE A 72 5.46 -0.21 9.38
N GLY A 73 6.14 -0.04 8.24
CA GLY A 73 6.63 1.28 7.80
C GLY A 73 5.91 1.93 6.61
N ALA A 74 5.09 1.19 5.86
CA ALA A 74 4.56 1.67 4.57
C ALA A 74 3.14 1.15 4.26
N ASN A 75 2.29 1.08 5.26
CA ASN A 75 0.94 0.51 5.13
C ASN A 75 -0.08 1.50 4.51
N ASN A 76 0.31 2.77 4.38
CA ASN A 76 -0.41 3.73 3.54
C ASN A 76 0.52 4.15 2.38
N PRO A 77 0.22 3.77 1.13
CA PRO A 77 1.09 3.99 -0.02
C PRO A 77 0.96 5.40 -0.62
N ILE A 78 0.34 6.37 0.07
CA ILE A 78 -0.02 7.65 -0.54
C ILE A 78 1.19 8.41 -1.11
N PHE A 79 2.31 8.47 -0.39
CA PHE A 79 3.51 9.14 -0.88
C PHE A 79 4.15 8.37 -2.04
N GLU A 80 4.17 7.05 -1.95
CA GLU A 80 4.64 6.15 -3.01
C GLU A 80 3.80 6.31 -4.28
N LEU A 81 2.48 6.43 -4.16
CA LEU A 81 1.54 6.66 -5.25
C LEU A 81 1.82 8.01 -5.92
N ILE A 82 1.98 9.09 -5.15
CA ILE A 82 2.29 10.41 -5.74
C ILE A 82 3.63 10.40 -6.46
N ASN A 83 4.65 9.76 -5.88
CA ASN A 83 5.95 9.63 -6.53
C ASN A 83 5.88 8.79 -7.81
N GLU A 84 5.12 7.70 -7.78
CA GLU A 84 4.90 6.82 -8.92
C GLU A 84 4.17 7.55 -10.06
N ILE A 85 3.10 8.28 -9.76
CA ILE A 85 2.36 9.05 -10.76
C ILE A 85 3.24 10.10 -11.41
N ARG A 86 4.02 10.85 -10.62
CA ARG A 86 4.96 11.85 -11.17
C ARG A 86 6.02 11.25 -12.07
N LYS A 87 6.44 10.01 -11.79
CA LYS A 87 7.50 9.31 -12.51
C LYS A 87 6.98 8.68 -13.81
N GLU A 88 5.92 7.89 -13.72
CA GLU A 88 5.43 7.07 -14.83
C GLU A 88 4.31 7.76 -15.64
N PHE A 89 3.65 8.76 -15.06
CA PHE A 89 2.55 9.49 -15.70
C PHE A 89 2.74 11.01 -15.59
N PRO A 90 3.91 11.57 -15.99
CA PRO A 90 4.26 12.97 -15.73
C PRO A 90 3.32 13.99 -16.39
N THR A 91 2.57 13.60 -17.42
CA THR A 91 1.62 14.44 -18.14
C THR A 91 0.18 14.30 -17.63
N LYS A 92 -0.08 13.41 -16.67
CA LYS A 92 -1.42 13.16 -16.14
C LYS A 92 -1.64 13.95 -14.85
N ASP A 93 -2.69 14.76 -14.85
CA ASP A 93 -3.13 15.46 -13.66
C ASP A 93 -4.04 14.58 -12.80
N ILE A 94 -3.77 14.58 -11.49
CA ILE A 94 -4.63 13.89 -10.51
C ILE A 94 -5.87 14.74 -10.27
N SER A 95 -7.03 14.20 -10.64
CA SER A 95 -8.34 14.80 -10.36
C SER A 95 -8.82 14.49 -8.94
N THR A 96 -8.64 13.27 -8.48
CA THR A 96 -9.14 12.79 -7.18
C THR A 96 -8.25 11.68 -6.64
N ILE A 97 -8.06 11.67 -5.33
CA ILE A 97 -7.38 10.64 -4.57
C ILE A 97 -8.36 10.13 -3.52
N VAL A 98 -8.65 8.82 -3.59
CA VAL A 98 -9.43 8.12 -2.56
C VAL A 98 -8.48 7.21 -1.81
N SER A 99 -8.27 7.49 -0.52
CA SER A 99 -7.47 6.66 0.37
C SER A 99 -8.40 5.92 1.32
N LEU A 100 -8.27 4.60 1.38
CA LEU A 100 -9.09 3.73 2.22
C LEU A 100 -8.22 3.12 3.33
N GLY A 101 -8.58 3.37 4.58
CA GLY A 101 -7.96 2.76 5.74
C GLY A 101 -8.74 1.53 6.21
N THR A 102 -8.05 0.62 6.90
CA THR A 102 -8.61 -0.63 7.43
C THR A 102 -9.10 -0.49 8.89
N GLY A 103 -9.17 0.73 9.41
CA GLY A 103 -9.55 1.04 10.78
C GLY A 103 -8.47 0.74 11.82
N VAL A 104 -8.81 1.02 13.09
CA VAL A 104 -7.98 0.73 14.27
C VAL A 104 -8.83 0.01 15.31
N SER A 105 -8.54 -1.26 15.58
CA SER A 105 -9.15 -2.00 16.70
C SER A 105 -8.53 -1.54 18.03
N SER A 106 -9.35 -1.04 18.94
CA SER A 106 -8.93 -0.48 20.24
C SER A 106 -8.92 -1.50 21.40
N SER A 107 -9.29 -2.75 21.15
CA SER A 107 -9.51 -3.72 22.23
C SER A 107 -9.24 -5.16 21.81
N MET A 108 -7.97 -5.54 21.79
CA MET A 108 -7.59 -6.93 21.61
C MET A 108 -7.27 -7.49 23.01
N LYS A 109 -8.10 -8.40 23.56
CA LYS A 109 -7.82 -9.11 24.82
C LYS A 109 -6.87 -10.25 24.51
N LEU A 110 -5.68 -10.28 25.12
CA LEU A 110 -4.58 -11.09 24.60
C LEU A 110 -3.92 -12.04 25.60
N GLY A 111 -3.59 -13.25 25.11
CA GLY A 111 -2.65 -14.19 25.73
C GLY A 111 -1.20 -13.95 25.28
N ARG A 112 -0.20 -14.53 25.98
CA ARG A 112 1.24 -14.23 25.83
C ARG A 112 1.81 -14.33 24.40
N GLY A 113 1.34 -15.26 23.56
CA GLY A 113 1.81 -15.41 22.16
C GLY A 113 1.14 -14.45 21.17
N LEU A 114 -0.02 -13.90 21.52
CA LEU A 114 -0.73 -12.93 20.70
C LEU A 114 -0.16 -11.52 20.91
N VAL A 115 0.57 -11.24 22.02
CA VAL A 115 0.96 -9.86 22.40
C VAL A 115 1.80 -9.21 21.32
N SER A 116 2.74 -9.95 20.73
CA SER A 116 3.54 -9.48 19.61
C SER A 116 2.70 -9.18 18.37
N VAL A 117 1.62 -9.94 18.13
CA VAL A 117 0.69 -9.75 17.02
C VAL A 117 -0.14 -8.47 17.19
N ALA A 118 -0.69 -8.21 18.38
CA ALA A 118 -1.43 -6.97 18.63
C ALA A 118 -0.54 -5.73 18.63
N GLU A 119 0.69 -5.84 19.13
CA GLU A 119 1.68 -4.76 19.03
C GLU A 119 2.05 -4.48 17.57
N ALA A 120 2.25 -5.54 16.78
CA ALA A 120 2.49 -5.45 15.36
C ALA A 120 1.32 -4.73 14.66
N TYR A 121 0.09 -5.17 14.88
CA TYR A 121 -1.10 -4.51 14.36
C TYR A 121 -1.19 -3.04 14.74
N SER A 122 -1.01 -2.73 16.02
CA SER A 122 -1.09 -1.36 16.53
C SER A 122 -0.05 -0.46 15.85
N LYS A 123 1.16 -0.98 15.60
CA LYS A 123 2.21 -0.26 14.86
C LYS A 123 1.80 -0.01 13.40
N ILE A 124 1.23 -1.01 12.71
CA ILE A 124 0.73 -0.88 11.33
C ILE A 124 -0.37 0.20 11.27
N ALA A 125 -1.38 0.09 12.12
CA ALA A 125 -2.52 0.99 12.15
C ALA A 125 -2.09 2.44 12.47
N MET A 126 -1.21 2.61 13.45
CA MET A 126 -0.68 3.93 13.82
C MET A 126 0.18 4.54 12.71
N ASN A 127 1.03 3.74 12.05
CA ASN A 127 1.83 4.21 10.91
C ASN A 127 0.92 4.66 9.75
N THR A 128 -0.08 3.85 9.39
CA THR A 128 -1.06 4.15 8.32
C THR A 128 -1.76 5.48 8.58
N LYS A 129 -2.25 5.67 9.82
CA LYS A 129 -2.94 6.89 10.25
C LYS A 129 -2.00 8.09 10.20
N LYS A 130 -0.80 7.98 10.79
CA LYS A 130 0.19 9.08 10.80
C LYS A 130 0.58 9.51 9.39
N THR A 131 0.74 8.56 8.47
CA THR A 131 1.05 8.84 7.06
C THR A 131 -0.08 9.58 6.37
N ALA A 132 -1.35 9.20 6.61
CA ALA A 132 -2.51 9.92 6.10
C ALA A 132 -2.56 11.36 6.63
N GLU A 133 -2.45 11.55 7.95
CA GLU A 133 -2.46 12.87 8.60
C GLU A 133 -1.31 13.76 8.09
N SER A 134 -0.12 13.17 7.91
CA SER A 134 1.03 13.89 7.36
C SER A 134 0.80 14.34 5.93
N PHE A 135 0.18 13.49 5.09
CA PHE A 135 -0.15 13.84 3.72
C PHE A 135 -1.21 14.95 3.66
N GLU A 136 -2.24 14.88 4.51
CA GLU A 136 -3.26 15.92 4.62
C GLU A 136 -2.66 17.27 4.98
N ALA A 137 -1.83 17.30 6.04
CA ALA A 137 -1.17 18.51 6.50
C ALA A 137 -0.26 19.13 5.41
N GLN A 138 0.49 18.30 4.69
CA GLN A 138 1.46 18.78 3.70
C GLN A 138 0.80 19.20 2.38
N TYR A 139 -0.14 18.40 1.86
CA TYR A 139 -0.61 18.56 0.47
C TYR A 139 -2.11 18.82 0.31
N SER A 140 -2.93 18.56 1.33
CA SER A 140 -4.40 18.75 1.27
C SER A 140 -4.91 19.88 2.17
N HIS A 141 -4.02 20.65 2.81
CA HIS A 141 -4.38 21.85 3.56
C HIS A 141 -4.94 22.96 2.65
N GLN A 142 -5.35 24.10 3.22
CA GLN A 142 -6.07 25.16 2.50
C GLN A 142 -5.34 25.75 1.28
N GLN A 143 -4.01 25.67 1.23
CA GLN A 143 -3.18 26.11 0.10
C GLN A 143 -2.48 24.94 -0.63
N GLY A 144 -2.79 23.70 -0.25
CA GLY A 144 -2.18 22.50 -0.79
C GLY A 144 -2.68 22.13 -2.19
N ILE A 145 -1.81 21.53 -2.99
CA ILE A 145 -2.08 21.14 -4.38
C ILE A 145 -3.18 20.07 -4.54
N TYR A 146 -3.45 19.30 -3.49
CA TYR A 146 -4.50 18.27 -3.44
C TYR A 146 -5.70 18.69 -2.58
N ARG A 147 -5.81 19.97 -2.26
CA ARG A 147 -7.02 20.52 -1.63
C ARG A 147 -8.26 20.16 -2.45
N HIS A 148 -9.30 19.67 -1.78
CA HIS A 148 -10.56 19.20 -2.39
C HIS A 148 -10.41 18.02 -3.36
N LYS A 149 -9.22 17.40 -3.41
CA LYS A 149 -8.95 16.23 -4.23
C LYS A 149 -8.66 14.98 -3.41
N TYR A 150 -8.15 15.12 -2.19
CA TYR A 150 -7.83 14.01 -1.30
C TYR A 150 -8.95 13.72 -0.31
N PHE A 151 -9.43 12.47 -0.32
CA PHE A 151 -10.47 11.97 0.58
C PHE A 151 -9.96 10.70 1.27
N HIS A 152 -9.79 10.75 2.59
CA HIS A 152 -9.38 9.60 3.38
C HIS A 152 -10.56 9.05 4.20
N PHE A 153 -10.93 7.79 3.93
CA PHE A 153 -12.00 7.10 4.64
C PHE A 153 -11.38 6.01 5.51
N ASN A 154 -11.51 6.16 6.82
CA ASN A 154 -10.99 5.19 7.78
C ASN A 154 -12.01 4.97 8.91
N PRO A 155 -12.54 3.74 9.09
CA PRO A 155 -13.52 3.47 10.13
C PRO A 155 -12.89 3.60 11.52
N THR A 156 -13.49 4.44 12.37
CA THR A 156 -13.03 4.68 13.75
C THR A 156 -13.76 3.84 14.79
N ASN A 157 -14.93 3.30 14.43
CA ASN A 157 -15.81 2.49 15.27
C ASN A 157 -16.28 1.25 14.49
N GLY A 158 -16.71 0.19 15.18
CA GLY A 158 -17.30 -1.01 14.57
C GLY A 158 -16.29 -2.13 14.27
N LEU A 159 -15.00 -1.89 14.50
CA LEU A 159 -13.92 -2.88 14.34
C LEU A 159 -13.29 -3.28 15.69
N GLN A 160 -13.95 -2.97 16.80
CA GLN A 160 -13.46 -3.34 18.12
C GLN A 160 -13.42 -4.87 18.26
N GLY A 161 -12.25 -5.40 18.56
CA GLY A 161 -12.06 -6.84 18.77
C GLY A 161 -11.67 -7.62 17.50
N VAL A 162 -11.60 -6.98 16.33
CA VAL A 162 -11.08 -7.63 15.12
C VAL A 162 -9.54 -7.68 15.17
N GLY A 163 -8.98 -8.87 15.09
CA GLY A 163 -7.56 -9.20 15.03
C GLY A 163 -7.00 -9.19 13.61
N LEU A 164 -5.68 -9.36 13.49
CA LEU A 164 -4.99 -9.47 12.20
C LEU A 164 -5.14 -10.84 11.54
N ASP A 165 -5.43 -11.86 12.35
CA ASP A 165 -5.47 -13.28 11.99
C ASP A 165 -6.89 -13.87 11.95
N GLU A 166 -7.91 -13.03 12.11
CA GLU A 166 -9.33 -13.40 12.07
C GLU A 166 -9.91 -13.44 10.65
#